data_AF-A0A7J6CWU7-F1
#
_entry.id   AF-A0A7J6CWU7-F1
#
_cell.length_a   1.000
_cell.length_b   1.000
_cell.length_c   1.000
_cell.angle_alpha   90.00
_cell.angle_beta   90.00
_cell.angle_gamma   90.00
#
_symmetry.space_group_name_H-M   'P 1'
#
loop_
_entity.id
_entity.type
_entity.pdbx_description
1 polymer ?
#
loop_
_entity_poly.entity_id
_entity_poly.type
_entity_poly.pdbx_seq_one_letter_code
_entity_poly.pdbx_strand_id
1 'polypeptide(L)'
;MLTEEESEQNKSELMKTQKDVQQTIQNRIKKIQDIKHSAEVRKRNTVKEKAARVELFTDLIRSIERCQTELLEMMEEQRKAAEKQEQELIEELEQEITELKMRNTELEQLSHTEDHLHLLQIHSSLCSPRNTRNWPEISMKTHESLETLRRALNQLKDTIDDKLTQTELKWMQQYAAAPPEGAERRLKE
;
A
#
# COMPACT_ATOMS: atom_id res chain seq x y z
N MET A 1 -77.89 -43.11 -30.14
CA MET A 1 -77.68 -41.78 -30.76
C MET A 1 -77.10 -40.81 -29.76
N LEU A 2 -77.75 -40.50 -28.63
CA LEU A 2 -77.18 -39.62 -27.57
C LEU A 2 -75.83 -40.10 -27.00
N THR A 3 -75.65 -41.41 -26.84
CA THR A 3 -74.41 -42.01 -26.30
C THR A 3 -73.20 -41.95 -27.23
N GLU A 4 -73.43 -41.78 -28.54
CA GLU A 4 -72.36 -41.78 -29.55
C GLU A 4 -71.80 -40.37 -29.76
N GLU A 5 -72.68 -39.37 -29.74
CA GLU A 5 -72.33 -37.95 -29.76
C GLU A 5 -71.56 -37.53 -28.49
N GLU A 6 -71.97 -38.02 -27.31
CA GLU A 6 -71.26 -37.80 -26.04
C GLU A 6 -69.86 -38.47 -26.02
N SER A 7 -69.72 -39.63 -26.68
CA SER A 7 -68.43 -40.30 -26.84
C SER A 7 -67.48 -39.52 -27.76
N GLU A 8 -67.97 -38.98 -28.87
CA GLU A 8 -67.16 -38.14 -29.76
C GLU A 8 -66.72 -36.83 -29.10
N GLN A 9 -67.61 -36.20 -28.33
CA GLN A 9 -67.32 -35.00 -27.52
C GLN A 9 -66.17 -35.29 -26.53
N ASN A 10 -66.30 -36.36 -25.73
CA ASN A 10 -65.26 -36.75 -24.77
C ASN A 10 -63.91 -37.05 -25.44
N LYS A 11 -63.92 -37.68 -26.61
CA LYS A 11 -62.69 -37.97 -27.38
C LYS A 11 -62.02 -36.69 -27.88
N SER A 12 -62.81 -35.70 -28.31
CA SER A 12 -62.33 -34.38 -28.72
C SER A 12 -61.70 -33.62 -27.54
N GLU A 13 -62.33 -33.65 -26.37
CA GLU A 13 -61.81 -33.04 -25.14
C GLU A 13 -60.52 -33.70 -24.67
N LEU A 14 -60.43 -35.03 -24.73
CA LEU A 14 -59.20 -35.79 -24.47
C LEU A 14 -58.06 -35.37 -25.42
N MET A 15 -58.34 -35.24 -26.72
CA MET A 15 -57.32 -34.80 -27.69
C MET A 15 -56.85 -33.37 -27.45
N LYS A 16 -57.75 -32.46 -27.04
CA LYS A 16 -57.37 -31.09 -26.65
C LYS A 16 -56.48 -31.10 -25.41
N THR A 17 -56.92 -31.79 -24.36
CA THR A 17 -56.15 -31.94 -23.12
C THR A 17 -54.78 -32.56 -23.36
N GLN A 18 -54.69 -33.58 -24.22
CA GLN A 18 -53.42 -34.22 -24.58
C GLN A 18 -52.46 -33.22 -25.25
N LYS A 19 -52.95 -32.37 -26.16
CA LYS A 19 -52.14 -31.32 -26.80
C LYS A 19 -51.66 -30.29 -25.80
N ASP A 20 -52.53 -29.85 -24.89
CA ASP A 20 -52.19 -28.87 -23.85
C ASP A 20 -51.13 -29.42 -22.87
N VAL A 21 -51.25 -30.69 -22.49
CA VAL A 21 -50.25 -31.39 -21.68
C VAL A 21 -48.92 -31.50 -22.41
N GLN A 22 -48.93 -31.89 -23.70
CA GLN A 22 -47.70 -31.94 -24.52
C GLN A 22 -47.02 -30.57 -24.63
N GLN A 23 -47.79 -29.51 -24.87
CA GLN A 23 -47.25 -28.15 -24.93
C GLN A 23 -46.65 -27.72 -23.58
N THR A 24 -47.33 -28.06 -22.48
CA THR A 24 -46.83 -27.79 -21.13
C THR A 24 -45.52 -28.53 -20.87
N ILE A 25 -45.41 -29.79 -21.27
CA ILE A 25 -44.17 -30.58 -21.15
C ILE A 25 -43.02 -29.88 -21.89
N GLN A 26 -43.24 -29.46 -23.15
CA GLN A 26 -42.21 -28.76 -23.94
C GLN A 26 -41.80 -27.43 -23.28
N ASN A 27 -42.77 -26.66 -22.78
CA ASN A 27 -42.50 -25.42 -22.06
C ASN A 27 -41.67 -25.67 -20.79
N ARG A 28 -41.95 -26.74 -20.03
CA ARG A 28 -41.18 -27.11 -18.83
C ARG A 28 -39.77 -27.58 -19.18
N ILE A 29 -39.59 -28.33 -20.26
CA ILE A 29 -38.26 -28.74 -20.75
C ILE A 29 -37.42 -27.51 -21.09
N LYS A 30 -37.98 -26.56 -21.86
CA LYS A 30 -37.30 -25.29 -22.19
C LYS A 30 -36.95 -24.51 -20.93
N LYS A 31 -37.88 -24.40 -19.97
CA LYS A 31 -37.63 -23.71 -18.71
C LYS A 31 -36.48 -24.33 -17.90
N ILE A 32 -36.37 -25.66 -17.89
CA ILE A 32 -35.26 -26.37 -17.25
C ILE A 32 -33.92 -26.03 -17.93
N GLN A 33 -33.89 -25.98 -19.27
CA GLN A 33 -32.69 -25.60 -20.03
C GLN A 33 -32.28 -24.15 -19.72
N ASP A 34 -33.21 -23.22 -19.70
CA ASP A 34 -32.95 -21.81 -19.38
C ASP A 34 -32.37 -21.66 -17.96
N ILE A 35 -32.94 -22.39 -16.97
CA ILE A 35 -32.45 -22.39 -15.59
C ILE A 35 -31.04 -22.96 -15.51
N LYS A 36 -30.75 -24.08 -16.18
CA LYS A 36 -29.41 -24.68 -16.23
C LYS A 36 -28.39 -23.70 -16.82
N HIS A 37 -28.73 -23.08 -17.95
CA HIS A 37 -27.85 -22.10 -18.59
C HIS A 37 -27.58 -20.89 -17.68
N SER A 38 -28.62 -20.33 -17.05
CA SER A 38 -28.48 -19.22 -16.09
C SER A 38 -27.59 -19.60 -14.90
N ALA A 39 -27.74 -20.82 -14.37
CA ALA A 39 -26.90 -21.32 -13.27
C ALA A 39 -25.42 -21.42 -13.68
N GLU A 40 -25.14 -21.91 -14.89
CA GLU A 40 -23.77 -21.97 -15.40
C GLU A 40 -23.15 -20.59 -15.62
N VAL A 41 -23.91 -19.65 -16.20
CA VAL A 41 -23.46 -18.26 -16.37
C VAL A 41 -23.15 -17.63 -15.01
N ARG A 42 -24.02 -17.82 -14.02
CA ARG A 42 -23.81 -17.34 -12.64
C ARG A 42 -22.53 -17.93 -12.02
N LYS A 43 -22.29 -19.23 -12.22
CA LYS A 43 -21.07 -19.91 -11.76
C LYS A 43 -19.82 -19.30 -12.40
N ARG A 44 -19.81 -19.12 -13.73
CA ARG A 44 -18.67 -18.50 -14.45
C ARG A 44 -18.44 -17.05 -13.99
N ASN A 45 -19.51 -16.28 -13.83
CA ASN A 45 -19.41 -14.89 -13.36
C ASN A 45 -18.85 -14.81 -11.93
N THR A 46 -19.30 -15.69 -11.04
CA THR A 46 -18.77 -15.76 -9.66
C THR A 46 -17.27 -16.04 -9.64
N VAL A 47 -16.78 -16.94 -10.50
CA VAL A 47 -15.35 -17.23 -10.62
C VAL A 47 -14.57 -16.01 -11.13
N LYS A 48 -15.07 -15.36 -12.18
CA LYS A 48 -14.45 -14.14 -12.74
C LYS A 48 -14.39 -13.00 -11.72
N GLU A 49 -15.48 -12.76 -11.01
CA GLU A 49 -15.55 -11.70 -10.01
C GLU A 49 -14.63 -11.96 -8.81
N LYS A 50 -14.51 -13.22 -8.38
CA LYS A 50 -13.51 -13.61 -7.37
C LYS A 50 -12.08 -13.32 -7.85
N ALA A 51 -11.75 -13.70 -9.09
CA ALA A 51 -10.42 -13.46 -9.65
C ALA A 51 -10.09 -11.96 -9.72
N ALA A 52 -11.02 -11.13 -10.23
CA ALA A 52 -10.85 -9.69 -10.30
C ALA A 52 -10.63 -9.04 -8.92
N ARG A 53 -11.33 -9.53 -7.88
CA ARG A 53 -11.11 -9.05 -6.50
C ARG A 53 -9.75 -9.45 -5.97
N VAL A 54 -9.30 -10.69 -6.21
CA VAL A 54 -7.96 -11.15 -5.82
C VAL A 54 -6.88 -10.32 -6.50
N GLU A 55 -7.05 -10.01 -7.79
CA GLU A 55 -6.13 -9.16 -8.54
C GLU A 55 -6.01 -7.76 -7.91
N LEU A 56 -7.14 -7.13 -7.56
CA LEU A 56 -7.16 -5.82 -6.90
C LEU A 56 -6.45 -5.83 -5.54
N PHE A 57 -6.65 -6.86 -4.72
CA PHE A 57 -5.91 -7.00 -3.45
C PHE A 57 -4.41 -7.21 -3.70
N THR A 58 -4.06 -7.96 -4.74
CA THR A 58 -2.65 -8.18 -5.11
C THR A 58 -1.99 -6.87 -5.53
N ASP A 59 -2.68 -6.03 -6.31
CA ASP A 59 -2.18 -4.70 -6.70
C ASP A 59 -1.97 -3.77 -5.50
N LEU A 60 -2.87 -3.83 -4.51
CA LEU A 60 -2.74 -3.08 -3.26
C LEU A 60 -1.51 -3.54 -2.46
N ILE A 61 -1.30 -4.85 -2.32
CA ILE A 61 -0.13 -5.41 -1.63
C ILE A 61 1.16 -4.95 -2.33
N ARG A 62 1.24 -5.07 -3.67
CA ARG A 62 2.41 -4.61 -4.42
C ARG A 62 2.69 -3.12 -4.24
N SER A 63 1.64 -2.31 -4.11
CA SER A 63 1.79 -0.87 -3.85
C SER A 63 2.40 -0.59 -2.47
N ILE A 64 2.01 -1.36 -1.46
CA ILE A 64 2.55 -1.26 -0.10
C ILE A 64 4.02 -1.71 -0.07
N GLU A 65 4.35 -2.85 -0.71
CA GLU A 65 5.73 -3.37 -0.80
C GLU A 65 6.67 -2.40 -1.51
N ARG A 66 6.19 -1.77 -2.59
CA ARG A 66 6.94 -0.74 -3.31
C ARG A 66 7.21 0.47 -2.42
N CYS A 67 6.19 0.99 -1.73
CA CYS A 67 6.35 2.10 -0.80
C CYS A 67 7.33 1.78 0.34
N GLN A 68 7.29 0.56 0.87
CA GLN A 68 8.26 0.10 1.87
C GLN A 68 9.70 0.14 1.33
N THR A 69 9.90 -0.35 0.10
CA THR A 69 11.23 -0.40 -0.53
C THR A 69 11.78 1.01 -0.76
N GLU A 70 10.98 1.89 -1.36
CA GLU A 70 11.32 3.30 -1.60
C GLU A 70 11.66 4.04 -0.30
N LEU A 71 10.93 3.77 0.79
CA LEU A 71 11.17 4.40 2.08
C LEU A 71 12.49 3.93 2.71
N LEU A 72 12.79 2.64 2.66
CA LEU A 72 14.04 2.09 3.18
C LEU A 72 15.25 2.60 2.41
N GLU A 73 15.14 2.71 1.09
CA GLU A 73 16.19 3.27 0.24
C GLU A 73 16.46 4.75 0.59
N MET A 74 15.41 5.56 0.71
CA MET A 74 15.53 6.96 1.12
C MET A 74 16.19 7.12 2.50
N MET A 75 15.84 6.27 3.48
CA MET A 75 16.46 6.30 4.81
C MET A 75 17.96 5.98 4.74
N GLU A 76 18.33 5.01 3.92
CA GLU A 76 19.72 4.60 3.71
C GLU A 76 20.55 5.69 3.00
N GLU A 77 19.96 6.37 2.02
CA GLU A 77 20.58 7.53 1.35
C GLU A 77 20.81 8.69 2.33
N GLN A 78 19.82 9.01 3.16
CA GLN A 78 19.96 10.05 4.19
C GLN A 78 21.05 9.71 5.20
N ARG A 79 21.12 8.45 5.64
CA ARG A 79 22.19 7.96 6.53
C ARG A 79 23.56 8.15 5.89
N LYS A 80 23.75 7.69 4.65
CA LYS A 80 25.01 7.85 3.91
C LYS A 80 25.41 9.31 3.72
N ALA A 81 24.45 10.18 3.42
CA ALA A 81 24.72 11.61 3.26
C ALA A 81 25.16 12.25 4.59
N ALA A 82 24.52 11.89 5.70
CA ALA A 82 24.92 12.35 7.03
C ALA A 82 26.32 11.84 7.41
N GLU A 83 26.60 10.55 7.21
CA GLU A 83 27.93 9.96 7.46
C GLU A 83 29.02 10.63 6.63
N LYS A 84 28.74 10.98 5.37
CA LYS A 84 29.69 11.71 4.53
C LYS A 84 29.98 13.11 5.08
N GLN A 85 28.94 13.84 5.52
CA GLN A 85 29.11 15.16 6.11
C GLN A 85 29.89 15.11 7.43
N GLU A 86 29.60 14.10 8.26
CA GLU A 86 30.33 13.86 9.51
C GLU A 86 31.80 13.54 9.24
N GLN A 87 32.09 12.68 8.25
CA GLN A 87 33.45 12.34 7.86
C GLN A 87 34.23 13.56 7.34
N GLU A 88 33.62 14.37 6.47
CA GLU A 88 34.21 15.62 5.98
C GLU A 88 34.53 16.58 7.14
N LEU A 89 33.63 16.70 8.13
CA LEU A 89 33.89 17.52 9.31
C LEU A 89 35.06 16.98 10.14
N ILE A 90 35.11 15.67 10.35
CA ILE A 90 36.20 15.01 11.10
C ILE A 90 37.54 15.29 10.42
N GLU A 91 37.62 15.14 9.10
CA GLU A 91 38.84 15.40 8.32
C GLU A 91 39.28 16.87 8.43
N GLU A 92 38.34 17.81 8.35
CA GLU A 92 38.66 19.23 8.53
C GLU A 92 39.18 19.52 9.97
N LEU A 93 38.60 18.91 11.00
CA LEU A 93 39.04 19.03 12.39
C LEU A 93 40.42 18.41 12.62
N GLU A 94 40.70 17.24 12.05
CA GLU A 94 42.01 16.59 12.12
C GLU A 94 43.12 17.45 11.50
N GLN A 95 42.81 18.10 10.37
CA GLN A 95 43.71 19.05 9.72
C GLN A 95 43.93 20.30 10.60
N GLU A 96 42.88 20.88 11.17
CA GLU A 96 42.98 22.03 12.08
C GLU A 96 43.84 21.68 13.31
N ILE A 97 43.64 20.51 13.92
CA ILE A 97 44.46 20.01 15.03
C ILE A 97 45.93 19.89 14.63
N THR A 98 46.22 19.40 13.42
CA THR A 98 47.59 19.25 12.92
C THR A 98 48.28 20.60 12.78
N GLU A 99 47.60 21.59 12.20
CA GLU A 99 48.10 22.96 12.08
C GLU A 99 48.33 23.62 13.45
N LEU A 100 47.41 23.41 14.40
CA LEU A 100 47.54 23.90 15.77
C LEU A 100 48.72 23.26 16.49
N LYS A 101 48.95 21.95 16.34
CA LYS A 101 50.11 21.25 16.91
C LYS A 101 51.43 21.77 16.36
N MET A 102 51.53 21.99 15.05
CA MET A 102 52.71 22.59 14.43
C MET A 102 53.00 23.97 15.01
N ARG A 103 51.98 24.84 15.04
CA ARG A 103 52.12 26.19 15.59
C ARG A 103 52.50 26.20 17.06
N ASN A 104 51.92 25.31 17.87
CA ASN A 104 52.29 25.17 19.27
C ASN A 104 53.78 24.82 19.42
N THR A 105 54.29 23.92 18.57
CA THR A 105 55.70 23.53 18.56
C THR A 105 56.62 24.70 18.18
N GLU A 106 56.24 25.50 17.19
CA GLU A 106 56.97 26.72 16.80
C GLU A 106 56.99 27.77 17.92
N LEU A 107 55.85 27.97 18.60
CA LEU A 107 55.74 28.87 19.75
C LEU A 107 56.61 28.39 20.93
N GLU A 108 56.62 27.09 21.21
CA GLU A 108 57.50 26.49 22.23
C GLU A 108 58.97 26.74 21.90
N GLN A 109 59.41 26.52 20.66
CA GLN A 109 60.80 26.77 20.24
C GLN A 109 61.20 28.24 20.39
N LEU A 110 60.34 29.17 19.97
CA LEU A 110 60.61 30.61 20.10
C LEU A 110 60.67 31.06 21.56
N SER A 111 59.87 30.46 22.45
CA SER A 111 59.87 30.80 23.88
C SER A 111 61.19 30.45 24.59
N HIS A 112 61.96 29.50 24.06
CA HIS A 112 63.27 29.09 24.58
C HIS A 112 64.45 29.72 23.82
N THR A 113 64.18 30.58 22.84
CA THR A 113 65.22 31.20 22.00
C THR A 113 65.76 32.49 22.63
N GLU A 114 67.08 32.64 22.69
CA GLU A 114 67.78 33.85 23.19
C GLU A 114 68.02 34.90 22.09
N ASP A 115 67.72 34.59 20.83
CA ASP A 115 67.76 35.54 19.70
C ASP A 115 66.53 36.46 19.71
N HIS A 116 66.69 37.60 20.37
CA HIS A 116 65.66 38.62 20.49
C HIS A 116 65.28 39.29 19.16
N LEU A 117 66.17 39.30 18.15
CA LEU A 117 65.86 39.89 16.84
C LEU A 117 64.93 38.97 16.04
N HIS A 118 65.20 37.66 16.07
CA HIS A 118 64.34 36.64 15.47
C HIS A 118 62.95 36.62 16.11
N LEU A 119 62.88 36.72 17.44
CA LEU A 119 61.62 36.78 18.19
C LEU A 119 60.77 37.98 17.73
N LEU A 120 61.36 39.18 17.62
CA LEU A 120 60.64 40.38 17.18
C LEU A 120 60.14 40.29 15.72
N GLN A 121 60.87 39.61 14.83
CA GLN A 121 60.45 39.46 13.43
C GLN A 121 59.23 38.55 13.27
N ILE A 122 59.13 37.46 14.05
CA ILE A 122 58.12 36.41 13.83
C ILE A 122 56.94 36.52 14.81
N HIS A 123 57.09 37.22 15.94
CA HIS A 123 56.01 37.41 16.91
C HIS A 123 54.71 37.96 16.30
N SER A 124 54.81 38.88 15.33
CA SER A 124 53.63 39.49 14.69
C SER A 124 52.81 38.51 13.85
N SER A 125 53.44 37.54 13.17
CA SER A 125 52.74 36.54 12.35
C SER A 125 52.16 35.41 13.19
N LEU A 126 52.88 35.00 14.24
CA LEU A 126 52.51 33.88 15.12
C LEU A 126 51.56 34.24 16.27
N CYS A 127 51.38 35.51 16.61
CA CYS A 127 50.38 35.94 17.59
C CYS A 127 49.07 36.42 16.95
N SER A 128 48.98 36.46 15.61
CA SER A 128 47.73 36.83 14.93
C SER A 128 46.68 35.72 15.10
N PRO A 129 45.48 36.02 15.63
CA PRO A 129 44.40 35.05 15.72
C PRO A 129 44.01 34.57 14.32
N ARG A 130 44.09 33.27 14.05
CA ARG A 130 43.40 32.69 12.89
C ARG A 130 41.97 32.34 13.29
N ASN A 131 41.06 32.59 12.38
CA ASN A 131 39.62 32.42 12.57
C ASN A 131 39.34 30.94 12.87
N THR A 132 39.12 30.59 14.13
CA THR A 132 38.62 29.27 14.51
C THR A 132 37.22 29.15 13.92
N ARG A 133 37.04 28.24 12.96
CA ARG A 133 35.77 28.07 12.27
C ARG A 133 34.73 27.65 13.31
N ASN A 134 33.63 28.39 13.43
CA ASN A 134 32.53 27.98 14.30
C ASN A 134 31.87 26.74 13.68
N TRP A 135 32.20 25.58 14.25
CA TRP A 135 31.65 24.30 13.82
C TRP A 135 30.17 24.22 14.18
N PRO A 136 29.27 23.95 13.21
CA PRO A 136 27.86 23.75 13.53
C PRO A 136 27.73 22.53 14.45
N GLU A 137 26.88 22.65 15.47
CA GLU A 137 26.54 21.56 16.38
C GLU A 137 25.85 20.45 15.57
N ILE A 138 26.64 19.46 15.13
CA ILE A 138 26.12 18.24 14.50
C ILE A 138 25.56 17.38 15.62
N SER A 139 24.27 17.53 15.95
CA SER A 139 23.41 16.41 16.37
C SER A 139 22.09 16.91 16.96
N MET A 140 20.98 16.39 16.43
CA MET A 140 19.70 16.08 17.10
C MET A 140 18.50 16.02 16.13
N LYS A 141 18.63 16.57 14.90
CA LYS A 141 17.51 16.63 13.93
C LYS A 141 17.01 15.25 13.45
N THR A 142 17.87 14.23 13.46
CA THR A 142 17.59 12.89 12.90
C THR A 142 16.60 12.06 13.73
N HIS A 143 16.53 12.28 15.05
CA HIS A 143 15.63 11.51 15.92
C HIS A 143 14.18 12.03 15.85
N GLU A 144 13.98 13.35 15.73
CA GLU A 144 12.66 13.96 15.61
C GLU A 144 11.96 13.63 14.28
N SER A 145 12.72 13.52 13.19
CA SER A 145 12.19 13.11 11.88
C SER A 145 11.72 11.66 11.88
N LEU A 146 12.44 10.76 12.55
CA LEU A 146 12.11 9.34 12.62
C LEU A 146 10.79 9.07 13.37
N GLU A 147 10.59 9.74 14.52
CA GLU A 147 9.33 9.60 15.28
C GLU A 147 8.13 10.19 14.51
N THR A 148 8.35 11.27 13.75
CA THR A 148 7.31 11.84 12.89
C THR A 148 6.92 10.86 11.79
N LEU A 149 7.90 10.24 11.12
CA LEU A 149 7.67 9.22 10.10
C LEU A 149 6.92 8.01 10.68
N ARG A 150 7.34 7.52 11.85
CA ARG A 150 6.70 6.40 12.54
C ARG A 150 5.23 6.69 12.86
N ARG A 151 4.91 7.91 13.33
CA ARG A 151 3.52 8.33 13.57
C ARG A 151 2.70 8.36 12.28
N ALA A 152 3.25 8.91 11.20
CA ALA A 152 2.58 8.95 9.91
C ALA A 152 2.28 7.53 9.37
N LEU A 153 3.23 6.59 9.51
CA LEU A 153 3.04 5.18 9.12
C LEU A 153 1.94 4.50 9.94
N ASN A 154 1.89 4.73 11.26
CA ASN A 154 0.83 4.19 12.11
C ASN A 154 -0.55 4.74 11.69
N GLN A 155 -0.65 6.05 11.40
CA GLN A 155 -1.90 6.65 10.92
C GLN A 155 -2.33 6.07 9.57
N LEU A 156 -1.38 5.82 8.66
CA LEU A 156 -1.65 5.19 7.38
C LEU A 156 -2.19 3.77 7.59
N LYS A 157 -1.55 2.98 8.45
CA LYS A 157 -2.01 1.62 8.81
C LYS A 157 -3.44 1.66 9.33
N ASP A 158 -3.73 2.50 10.31
CA ASP A 158 -5.07 2.60 10.91
C ASP A 158 -6.13 3.03 9.88
N THR A 159 -5.75 3.92 8.95
CA THR A 159 -6.62 4.35 7.85
C THR A 159 -6.92 3.20 6.89
N ILE A 160 -5.92 2.41 6.51
CA ILE A 160 -6.11 1.24 5.64
C ILE A 160 -7.02 0.22 6.33
N ASP A 161 -6.78 -0.08 7.61
CA ASP A 161 -7.58 -1.03 8.39
C ASP A 161 -9.05 -0.58 8.49
N ASP A 162 -9.32 0.70 8.75
CA ASP A 162 -10.69 1.25 8.77
C ASP A 162 -11.39 1.13 7.41
N LYS A 163 -10.68 1.48 6.32
CA LYS A 163 -11.25 1.43 4.97
C LYS A 163 -11.53 0.01 4.50
N LEU A 164 -10.66 -0.94 4.84
CA LEU A 164 -10.89 -2.36 4.57
C LEU A 164 -12.12 -2.86 5.31
N THR A 165 -12.21 -2.59 6.62
CA THR A 165 -13.35 -2.99 7.45
C THR A 165 -14.67 -2.41 6.94
N GLN A 166 -14.69 -1.12 6.56
CA GLN A 166 -15.87 -0.47 5.98
C GLN A 166 -16.30 -1.12 4.65
N THR A 167 -15.34 -1.53 3.83
CA THR A 167 -15.61 -2.17 2.53
C THR A 167 -16.20 -3.57 2.74
N GLU A 168 -15.64 -4.35 3.65
CA GLU A 168 -16.18 -5.67 4.03
C GLU A 168 -17.61 -5.56 4.58
N LEU A 169 -17.86 -4.60 5.48
CA LEU A 169 -19.18 -4.38 6.05
C LEU A 169 -20.22 -4.02 4.97
N LYS A 170 -19.86 -3.12 4.04
CA LYS A 170 -20.73 -2.76 2.90
C LYS A 170 -21.06 -3.97 2.03
N TRP A 171 -20.09 -4.86 1.79
CA TRP A 171 -20.35 -6.10 1.07
C TRP A 171 -21.30 -7.01 1.84
N MET A 172 -21.09 -7.24 3.13
CA MET A 172 -21.99 -8.07 3.94
C MET A 172 -23.44 -7.56 3.92
N GLN A 173 -23.64 -6.24 3.96
CA GLN A 173 -24.97 -5.62 3.87
C GLN A 173 -25.64 -5.83 2.51
N GLN A 174 -24.87 -5.74 1.40
CA GLN A 174 -25.43 -5.97 0.06
C GLN A 174 -25.86 -7.42 -0.17
N TYR A 175 -25.13 -8.40 0.37
CA TYR A 175 -25.48 -9.82 0.23
C TYR A 175 -26.54 -10.29 1.23
N ALA A 176 -26.68 -9.63 2.39
CA ALA A 176 -27.77 -9.90 3.34
C ALA A 176 -29.14 -9.38 2.86
N ALA A 177 -29.15 -8.34 2.02
CA ALA A 177 -30.38 -7.72 1.49
C ALA A 177 -30.95 -8.42 0.25
N ALA A 178 -30.25 -9.40 -0.34
CA ALA A 178 -30.76 -10.19 -1.46
C ALA A 178 -31.56 -11.40 -0.94
N PRO A 179 -32.90 -11.45 -1.10
CA PRO A 179 -33.66 -12.66 -0.80
C PRO A 179 -33.17 -13.78 -1.73
N PRO A 180 -33.25 -15.06 -1.34
CA PRO A 180 -33.10 -16.15 -2.30
C PRO A 180 -34.19 -16.01 -3.37
N GLU A 181 -33.83 -15.45 -4.52
CA GLU A 181 -34.69 -15.38 -5.71
C GLU A 181 -35.04 -16.80 -6.16
N GLY A 182 -36.15 -17.30 -5.62
CA GLY A 182 -36.63 -18.65 -5.90
C GLY A 182 -37.88 -19.08 -5.13
N ALA A 183 -38.33 -18.37 -4.09
CA ALA A 183 -39.46 -18.82 -3.27
C ALA A 183 -40.85 -18.33 -3.72
N GLU A 184 -40.96 -17.27 -4.55
CA GLU A 184 -42.27 -16.71 -4.92
C GLU A 184 -42.52 -16.81 -6.42
N ARG A 185 -43.07 -17.96 -6.82
CA ARG A 185 -44.09 -18.08 -7.87
C ARG A 185 -44.70 -19.49 -7.83
N ARG A 186 -45.43 -19.77 -6.75
CA ARG A 186 -46.56 -20.70 -6.80
C ARG A 186 -47.83 -19.85 -6.70
N LEU A 187 -48.79 -20.19 -7.55
CA LEU A 187 -50.17 -19.72 -7.64
C LEU A 187 -50.40 -18.47 -8.51
N LYS A 188 -51.33 -18.65 -9.46
CA LYS A 188 -51.74 -17.84 -10.63
C LYS A 188 -50.89 -18.22 -11.86
N GLU A 189 -51.37 -19.01 -12.81
CA GLU A 189 -52.73 -19.28 -13.33
C GLU A 189 -52.84 -20.73 -13.83
#